data_AF-A0A7V1Q280-F1
#
_entry.id   AF-A0A7V1Q280-F1
#
_cell.length_a   1.000
_cell.length_b   1.000
_cell.length_c   1.000
_cell.angle_alpha   90.00
_cell.angle_beta   90.00
_cell.angle_gamma   90.00
#
_symmetry.space_group_name_H-M   'P 1'
#
loop_
_entity.id
_entity.type
_entity.pdbx_description
1 polymer ?
#
loop_
_entity_poly.entity_id
_entity_poly.type
_entity_poly.pdbx_seq_one_letter_code
_entity_poly.pdbx_strand_id
1 'polypeptide(L)'
;MFRSVLLYWVFACISASGVVRAQMVTDQAGPVQLSIVSAGVGGLGRLGDWAGFQIEFTDQNDTQREVIIQIEGRDSDGDLPMYQRTITTNPGATQRTWLYLWIPGSREEGDPFTVAAYEAIAVDSDTAERTGVRYRRGQLLGRRVVVPKRKLLQPEVASMLVVGKRVGGLIGYSQRAQASDPFLPLGHEVTEIAFDLRPQDLPDRWLGLSEFEVIVWTSASPTDLSTSRAKALTEWVRRGGHLVVCLPPTGQIWQDTTRNELAGLLPDVRIKRLADGSSTVDRLLTHDEQMILPQSLVVQSLEARAAAGRNDAVPILTDREGHVVVSRRFVDLGAVTLIGIDVTNRNLTDRGLPAMDAFWHRVLGRRGRLPDRSMQSSVGLTAREVSYFDAEIGGVISTSGSAGAALLLGFVLFAIYWAIAGPVGYAVLRHFGLKQFAWIGFVASIAFFTAIGWGGVSILRPKHASVKHVTFLDAVDGGGLQRARTFASIFVPDYGDAAVRVGDPLAEATTPFLNAATPWSDGFSSLLTSASFPDSRAYPISARQPDRISFPSRATEKRFRFEWAGEARWAMPRPVSSSGGPGELHLNSANKPVGTLVHHLPGGLRDTIIV
;
A
#
# COMPACT_ATOMS: atom_id res chain seq x y z
N MET A 1 24.60 30.64 -41.58
CA MET A 1 23.63 29.70 -42.18
C MET A 1 23.53 28.36 -41.44
N PHE A 2 24.64 27.75 -41.00
CA PHE A 2 24.63 26.45 -40.29
C PHE A 2 24.11 26.46 -38.83
N ARG A 3 24.08 27.62 -38.15
CA ARG A 3 23.54 27.74 -36.78
C ARG A 3 22.00 27.74 -36.71
N SER A 4 21.32 28.08 -37.81
CA SER A 4 19.85 28.22 -37.83
C SER A 4 19.13 26.92 -38.18
N VAL A 5 19.80 25.99 -38.89
CA VAL A 5 19.22 24.70 -39.30
C VAL A 5 19.24 23.67 -38.17
N LEU A 6 20.28 23.70 -37.31
CA LEU A 6 20.37 22.80 -36.15
C LEU A 6 19.33 23.16 -35.06
N LEU A 7 19.03 24.45 -34.89
CA LEU A 7 18.01 24.92 -33.95
C LEU A 7 16.59 24.56 -34.43
N TYR A 8 16.35 24.58 -35.75
CA TYR A 8 15.07 24.20 -36.34
C TYR A 8 14.82 22.69 -36.30
N TRP A 9 15.86 21.85 -36.42
CA TRP A 9 15.71 20.39 -36.28
C TRP A 9 15.48 19.95 -34.83
N VAL A 10 16.13 20.61 -33.85
CA VAL A 10 15.88 20.32 -32.43
C VAL A 10 14.48 20.81 -32.01
N PHE A 11 14.01 21.96 -32.50
CA PHE A 11 12.63 22.40 -32.24
C PHE A 11 11.57 21.58 -33.01
N ALA A 12 11.83 21.14 -34.23
CA ALA A 12 10.86 20.34 -34.99
C ALA A 12 10.64 18.93 -34.41
N CYS A 13 11.64 18.33 -33.76
CA CYS A 13 11.47 17.06 -33.07
C CYS A 13 10.79 17.20 -31.69
N ILE A 14 10.86 18.36 -31.04
CA ILE A 14 10.19 18.62 -29.76
C ILE A 14 8.71 19.01 -29.97
N SER A 15 8.36 19.61 -31.11
CA SER A 15 6.98 20.02 -31.42
C SER A 15 6.08 18.91 -31.97
N ALA A 16 6.63 17.73 -32.31
CA ALA A 16 5.89 16.62 -32.93
C ALA A 16 5.49 15.52 -31.93
N SER A 17 5.94 15.58 -30.68
CA SER A 17 5.39 14.80 -29.57
C SER A 17 4.11 15.46 -29.08
N GLY A 18 3.09 15.48 -29.95
CA GLY A 18 1.72 15.65 -29.49
C GLY A 18 1.47 14.54 -28.48
N VAL A 19 1.22 14.92 -27.22
CA VAL A 19 0.61 14.03 -26.24
C VAL A 19 -0.67 13.54 -26.93
N VAL A 20 -0.65 12.30 -27.42
CA VAL A 20 -1.86 11.60 -27.80
C VAL A 20 -2.62 11.47 -26.49
N ARG A 21 -3.49 12.46 -26.20
CA ARG A 21 -4.54 12.29 -25.22
C ARG A 21 -5.27 11.06 -25.70
N ALA A 22 -5.12 9.96 -24.95
CA ALA A 22 -5.83 8.73 -25.18
C ALA A 22 -7.28 9.11 -25.52
N GLN A 23 -7.76 8.62 -26.67
CA GLN A 23 -9.13 8.78 -27.11
C GLN A 23 -10.02 8.56 -25.89
N MET A 24 -10.81 9.57 -25.50
CA MET A 24 -11.59 9.51 -24.26
C MET A 24 -12.37 8.20 -24.27
N VAL A 25 -11.99 7.29 -23.39
CA VAL A 25 -12.69 6.03 -23.22
C VAL A 25 -14.09 6.42 -22.77
N THR A 26 -15.10 6.05 -23.54
CA THR A 26 -16.49 6.38 -23.25
C THR A 26 -17.21 5.16 -22.69
N ASP A 27 -18.29 5.42 -21.97
CA ASP A 27 -19.22 4.40 -21.54
C ASP A 27 -19.67 3.56 -22.74
N GLN A 28 -19.75 2.25 -22.52
CA GLN A 28 -20.28 1.32 -23.50
C GLN A 28 -21.32 0.45 -22.82
N ALA A 29 -22.58 0.67 -23.22
CA ALA A 29 -23.67 -0.20 -22.82
C ALA A 29 -23.46 -1.60 -23.42
N GLY A 30 -23.74 -2.61 -22.62
CA GLY A 30 -23.68 -4.01 -23.01
C GLY A 30 -24.52 -4.87 -22.06
N PRO A 31 -24.56 -6.19 -22.27
CA PRO A 31 -25.39 -7.10 -21.47
C PRO A 31 -25.02 -7.11 -19.98
N VAL A 32 -23.80 -6.71 -19.61
CA VAL A 32 -23.42 -6.57 -18.20
C VAL A 32 -23.43 -5.08 -17.83
N GLN A 33 -24.38 -4.71 -16.97
CA GLN A 33 -24.44 -3.38 -16.39
C GLN A 33 -23.45 -3.28 -15.23
N LEU A 34 -22.70 -2.18 -15.16
CA LEU A 34 -21.63 -1.97 -14.19
C LEU A 34 -21.79 -0.63 -13.47
N SER A 35 -21.53 -0.63 -12.17
CA SER A 35 -21.35 0.60 -11.39
C SER A 35 -20.30 0.43 -10.28
N ILE A 36 -19.66 1.53 -9.90
CA ILE A 36 -18.81 1.57 -8.71
C ILE A 36 -19.68 2.06 -7.55
N VAL A 37 -19.92 1.18 -6.58
CA VAL A 37 -20.66 1.52 -5.35
C VAL A 37 -19.78 2.36 -4.44
N SER A 38 -18.50 1.97 -4.32
CA SER A 38 -17.53 2.62 -3.46
C SER A 38 -16.11 2.51 -4.03
N ALA A 39 -15.39 3.62 -3.97
CA ALA A 39 -13.95 3.69 -4.21
C ALA A 39 -13.26 3.80 -2.84
N GLY A 40 -12.64 2.73 -2.39
CA GLY A 40 -12.20 2.56 -1.02
C GLY A 40 -13.31 2.04 -0.08
N VAL A 41 -12.93 1.52 1.08
CA VAL A 41 -13.91 0.98 2.04
C VAL A 41 -14.63 2.14 2.74
N GLY A 42 -15.96 2.14 2.72
CA GLY A 42 -16.75 3.29 3.19
C GLY A 42 -16.54 4.57 2.37
N GLY A 43 -16.02 4.44 1.15
CA GLY A 43 -15.70 5.56 0.26
C GLY A 43 -14.44 6.33 0.66
N LEU A 44 -13.57 5.74 1.48
CA LEU A 44 -12.23 6.25 1.77
C LEU A 44 -11.23 5.43 0.98
N GLY A 45 -10.63 6.02 -0.07
CA GLY A 45 -9.51 5.45 -0.80
C GLY A 45 -8.37 6.47 -0.86
N ARG A 46 -7.13 6.05 -0.57
CA ARG A 46 -5.96 6.92 -0.45
C ARG A 46 -5.01 6.82 -1.65
N LEU A 47 -4.46 7.96 -2.07
CA LEU A 47 -3.40 8.04 -3.07
C LEU A 47 -2.09 7.44 -2.52
N GLY A 48 -1.38 6.69 -3.34
CA GLY A 48 -0.14 6.03 -2.95
C GLY A 48 -0.34 4.75 -2.12
N ASP A 49 -1.54 4.14 -2.18
CA ASP A 49 -1.87 2.91 -1.47
C ASP A 49 -2.77 1.96 -2.27
N TRP A 50 -2.94 0.75 -1.74
CA TRP A 50 -3.98 -0.16 -2.20
C TRP A 50 -5.35 0.26 -1.68
N ALA A 51 -6.34 0.31 -2.56
CA ALA A 51 -7.73 0.56 -2.20
C ALA A 51 -8.64 -0.55 -2.75
N GLY A 52 -9.67 -0.89 -1.97
CA GLY A 52 -10.75 -1.77 -2.41
C GLY A 52 -11.80 -1.00 -3.20
N PHE A 53 -12.21 -1.48 -4.36
CA PHE A 53 -13.31 -0.95 -5.15
C PHE A 53 -14.47 -1.93 -5.14
N GLN A 54 -15.63 -1.50 -4.61
CA GLN A 54 -16.83 -2.32 -4.63
C GLN A 54 -17.57 -2.09 -5.94
N ILE A 55 -17.55 -3.10 -6.79
CA ILE A 55 -18.22 -3.09 -8.09
C ILE A 55 -19.56 -3.80 -7.93
N GLU A 56 -20.63 -3.14 -8.35
CA GLU A 56 -21.96 -3.73 -8.50
C GLU A 56 -22.20 -4.00 -9.97
N PHE A 57 -22.71 -5.20 -10.26
CA PHE A 57 -22.95 -5.64 -11.62
C PHE A 57 -24.21 -6.49 -11.72
N THR A 58 -24.86 -6.41 -12.87
CA THR A 58 -26.04 -7.24 -13.21
C THR A 58 -25.86 -7.75 -14.64
N ASP A 59 -25.86 -9.06 -14.82
CA ASP A 59 -25.83 -9.69 -16.14
C ASP A 59 -27.26 -9.88 -16.64
N GLN A 60 -27.59 -9.24 -17.76
CA GLN A 60 -28.92 -9.31 -18.38
C GLN A 60 -29.10 -10.52 -19.31
N ASN A 61 -28.07 -11.35 -19.44
CA ASN A 61 -28.15 -12.56 -20.24
C ASN A 61 -28.97 -13.65 -19.56
N ASP A 62 -29.52 -14.59 -20.33
CA ASP A 62 -30.43 -15.64 -19.81
C ASP A 62 -29.69 -16.82 -19.16
N THR A 63 -28.39 -16.95 -19.40
CA THR A 63 -27.58 -18.09 -18.95
C THR A 63 -26.46 -17.66 -18.03
N GLN A 64 -26.23 -18.48 -17.00
CA GLN A 64 -25.09 -18.33 -16.10
C GLN A 64 -23.78 -18.52 -16.88
N ARG A 65 -22.84 -17.60 -16.70
CA ARG A 65 -21.54 -17.63 -17.35
C ARG A 65 -20.44 -17.04 -16.47
N GLU A 66 -19.20 -17.32 -16.82
CA GLU A 66 -18.04 -16.69 -16.20
C GLU A 66 -17.75 -15.35 -16.89
N VAL A 67 -17.55 -14.30 -16.10
CA VAL A 67 -17.13 -12.98 -16.59
C VAL A 67 -15.88 -12.51 -15.87
N ILE A 68 -15.03 -11.77 -16.58
CA ILE A 68 -13.89 -11.07 -16.02
C ILE A 68 -14.32 -9.63 -15.77
N ILE A 69 -14.42 -9.24 -14.49
CA ILE A 69 -14.60 -7.84 -14.11
C ILE A 69 -13.23 -7.26 -13.80
N GLN A 70 -12.91 -6.10 -14.37
CA GLN A 70 -11.65 -5.43 -14.18
C GLN A 70 -11.79 -3.93 -13.94
N ILE A 71 -10.80 -3.37 -13.26
CA ILE A 71 -10.60 -1.93 -13.11
C ILE A 71 -9.24 -1.53 -13.68
N GLU A 72 -9.22 -0.42 -14.40
CA GLU A 72 -8.01 0.08 -15.07
C GLU A 72 -7.13 0.88 -14.11
N GLY A 73 -5.86 0.50 -13.99
CA GLY A 73 -4.81 1.29 -13.36
C GLY A 73 -3.89 1.96 -14.38
N ARG A 74 -2.90 2.70 -13.89
CA ARG A 74 -1.84 3.33 -14.68
C ARG A 74 -0.50 3.08 -13.99
N ASP A 75 0.53 2.77 -14.76
CA ASP A 75 1.91 2.76 -14.27
C ASP A 75 2.75 3.92 -14.85
N SER A 76 3.99 4.05 -14.37
CA SER A 76 4.91 5.12 -14.78
C SER A 76 5.32 5.08 -16.25
N ASP A 77 5.22 3.92 -16.89
CA ASP A 77 5.67 3.70 -18.25
C ASP A 77 4.57 4.05 -19.26
N GLY A 78 3.37 4.36 -18.75
CA GLY A 78 2.16 4.59 -19.54
C GLY A 78 1.40 3.29 -19.86
N ASP A 79 1.88 2.14 -19.40
CA ASP A 79 1.17 0.88 -19.54
C ASP A 79 -0.05 0.84 -18.60
N LEU A 80 -0.99 -0.05 -18.91
CA LEU A 80 -2.27 -0.15 -18.22
C LEU A 80 -2.34 -1.46 -17.43
N PRO A 81 -1.97 -1.48 -16.14
CA PRO A 81 -2.24 -2.62 -15.27
C PRO A 81 -3.75 -2.80 -15.08
N MET A 82 -4.25 -3.99 -15.37
CA MET A 82 -5.67 -4.30 -15.35
C MET A 82 -6.01 -5.25 -14.20
N TYR A 83 -6.47 -4.69 -13.11
CA TYR A 83 -6.78 -5.44 -11.90
C TYR A 83 -8.11 -6.15 -12.10
N GLN A 84 -8.09 -7.48 -12.11
CA GLN A 84 -9.22 -8.27 -12.58
C GLN A 84 -9.56 -9.44 -11.67
N ARG A 85 -10.83 -9.83 -11.71
CA ARG A 85 -11.38 -10.99 -11.02
C ARG A 85 -12.38 -11.70 -11.92
N THR A 86 -12.26 -13.03 -11.99
CA THR A 86 -13.26 -13.88 -12.65
C THR A 86 -14.37 -14.24 -11.68
N ILE A 87 -15.61 -14.10 -12.12
CA ILE A 87 -16.81 -14.31 -11.31
C ILE A 87 -17.88 -15.00 -12.16
N THR A 88 -18.58 -15.95 -11.55
CA THR A 88 -19.77 -16.57 -12.12
C THR A 88 -20.98 -15.63 -11.93
N THR A 89 -21.63 -15.25 -13.03
CA THR A 89 -22.81 -14.38 -13.01
C THR A 89 -24.08 -15.16 -12.67
N ASN A 90 -25.00 -14.50 -11.98
CA ASN A 90 -26.36 -14.98 -11.77
C ASN A 90 -27.30 -14.09 -12.61
N PRO A 91 -27.77 -14.57 -13.78
CA PRO A 91 -28.72 -13.86 -14.64
C PRO A 91 -29.80 -13.07 -13.91
N GLY A 92 -29.93 -11.78 -14.24
CA GLY A 92 -30.93 -10.87 -13.68
C GLY A 92 -30.74 -10.46 -12.22
N ALA A 93 -29.81 -11.08 -11.47
CA ALA A 93 -29.53 -10.75 -10.09
C ALA A 93 -28.40 -9.71 -9.99
N THR A 94 -28.61 -8.70 -9.16
CA THR A 94 -27.55 -7.74 -8.81
C THR A 94 -26.55 -8.39 -7.87
N GLN A 95 -25.29 -8.44 -8.28
CA GLN A 95 -24.18 -8.99 -7.52
C GLN A 95 -23.15 -7.90 -7.22
N ARG A 96 -22.38 -8.10 -6.15
CA ARG A 96 -21.29 -7.21 -5.75
C ARG A 96 -20.00 -7.97 -5.59
N THR A 97 -18.91 -7.34 -5.98
CA THR A 97 -17.56 -7.89 -5.83
C THR A 97 -16.56 -6.81 -5.48
N TRP A 98 -15.47 -7.22 -4.82
CA TRP A 98 -14.33 -6.35 -4.56
C TRP A 98 -13.25 -6.59 -5.61
N LEU A 99 -12.76 -5.49 -6.19
CA LEU A 99 -11.49 -5.38 -6.91
C LEU A 99 -10.50 -4.60 -6.06
N TYR A 100 -9.20 -4.87 -6.23
CA TYR A 100 -8.14 -4.23 -5.45
C TYR A 100 -7.19 -3.56 -6.42
N LEU A 101 -7.05 -2.24 -6.29
CA LEU A 101 -6.27 -1.40 -7.19
C LEU A 101 -5.24 -0.64 -6.37
N TRP A 102 -3.99 -0.65 -6.83
CA TRP A 102 -3.00 0.32 -6.38
C TRP A 102 -3.28 1.68 -7.03
N ILE A 103 -3.51 2.70 -6.21
CA ILE A 103 -3.73 4.07 -6.70
C ILE A 103 -2.40 4.82 -6.64
N PRO A 104 -1.80 5.20 -7.78
CA PRO A 104 -0.54 5.94 -7.77
C PRO A 104 -0.66 7.28 -7.03
N GLY A 105 0.40 7.67 -6.31
CA GLY A 105 0.47 8.98 -5.63
C GLY A 105 0.40 10.17 -6.58
N SER A 106 0.84 9.98 -7.83
CA SER A 106 0.86 11.00 -8.89
C SER A 106 -0.48 11.16 -9.63
N ARG A 107 -1.55 10.47 -9.19
CA ARG A 107 -2.86 10.54 -9.86
C ARG A 107 -3.51 11.90 -9.61
N GLU A 108 -4.04 12.51 -10.66
CA GLU A 108 -4.73 13.79 -10.54
C GLU A 108 -6.11 13.64 -9.91
N GLU A 109 -6.53 14.67 -9.16
CA GLU A 109 -7.85 14.71 -8.57
C GLU A 109 -8.93 14.81 -9.67
N GLY A 110 -9.95 13.96 -9.59
CA GLY A 110 -11.04 13.92 -10.56
C GLY A 110 -10.80 13.00 -11.76
N ASP A 111 -9.61 12.41 -11.90
CA ASP A 111 -9.35 11.39 -12.91
C ASP A 111 -10.34 10.23 -12.76
N PRO A 112 -11.10 9.88 -13.82
CA PRO A 112 -12.09 8.83 -13.73
C PRO A 112 -11.44 7.44 -13.67
N PHE A 113 -12.15 6.49 -13.05
CA PHE A 113 -11.84 5.08 -13.09
C PHE A 113 -12.65 4.40 -14.18
N THR A 114 -12.00 3.57 -14.99
CA THR A 114 -12.69 2.72 -15.97
C THR A 114 -12.86 1.33 -15.40
N VAL A 115 -14.09 0.84 -15.40
CA VAL A 115 -14.44 -0.54 -15.04
C VAL A 115 -15.07 -1.20 -16.26
N ALA A 116 -14.66 -2.42 -16.55
CA ALA A 116 -15.14 -3.18 -17.69
C ALA A 116 -15.40 -4.64 -17.33
N ALA A 117 -16.37 -5.23 -18.01
CA ALA A 117 -16.70 -6.64 -17.93
C ALA A 117 -16.45 -7.30 -19.29
N TYR A 118 -15.76 -8.42 -19.28
CA TYR A 118 -15.47 -9.23 -20.47
C TYR A 118 -15.99 -10.65 -20.27
N GLU A 119 -16.31 -11.31 -21.37
CA GLU A 119 -16.49 -12.75 -21.39
C GLU A 119 -15.21 -13.45 -20.92
N ALA A 120 -15.34 -14.44 -20.04
CA ALA A 120 -14.20 -15.24 -19.57
C ALA A 120 -14.04 -16.48 -20.45
N ILE A 121 -13.04 -16.48 -21.34
CA ILE A 121 -12.73 -17.64 -22.18
C ILE A 121 -11.66 -18.47 -21.47
N ALA A 122 -11.97 -19.74 -21.17
CA ALA A 122 -11.01 -20.65 -20.56
C ALA A 122 -9.77 -20.79 -21.46
N VAL A 123 -8.58 -20.74 -20.85
CA VAL A 123 -7.33 -21.10 -21.54
C VAL A 123 -7.03 -22.58 -21.31
N ASP A 124 -6.16 -23.15 -22.16
CA ASP A 124 -5.65 -24.50 -21.98
C ASP A 124 -4.90 -24.66 -20.64
N SER A 125 -4.82 -25.91 -20.16
CA SER A 125 -4.20 -26.27 -18.88
C SER A 125 -2.74 -25.81 -18.77
N ASP A 126 -1.99 -25.97 -19.85
CA ASP A 126 -0.55 -25.68 -19.89
C ASP A 126 -0.31 -24.17 -19.77
N THR A 127 -1.12 -23.37 -20.46
CA THR A 127 -1.12 -21.91 -20.33
C THR A 127 -1.57 -21.47 -18.94
N ALA A 128 -2.58 -22.11 -18.37
CA ALA A 128 -3.05 -21.81 -17.02
C ALA A 128 -1.97 -22.08 -15.96
N GLU A 129 -1.24 -23.19 -16.07
CA GLU A 129 -0.14 -23.53 -15.17
C GLU A 129 1.05 -22.59 -15.35
N ARG A 130 1.46 -22.34 -16.60
CA ARG A 130 2.58 -21.45 -16.91
C ARG A 130 2.32 -20.02 -16.48
N THR A 131 1.12 -19.49 -16.69
CA THR A 131 0.81 -18.05 -16.49
C THR A 131 0.06 -17.76 -15.18
N GLY A 132 -0.54 -18.77 -14.54
CA GLY A 132 -1.46 -18.59 -13.41
C GLY A 132 -2.86 -18.09 -13.82
N VAL A 133 -3.08 -17.80 -15.10
CA VAL A 133 -4.32 -17.23 -15.62
C VAL A 133 -5.20 -18.34 -16.17
N ARG A 134 -6.38 -18.57 -15.58
CA ARG A 134 -7.34 -19.59 -16.07
C ARG A 134 -8.26 -19.11 -17.18
N TYR A 135 -8.44 -17.80 -17.29
CA TYR A 135 -9.35 -17.18 -18.23
C TYR A 135 -8.69 -16.01 -18.93
N ARG A 136 -8.78 -15.98 -20.26
CA ARG A 136 -8.42 -14.83 -21.07
C ARG A 136 -9.68 -14.03 -21.40
N ARG A 137 -9.50 -12.75 -21.73
CA ARG A 137 -10.60 -11.87 -22.15
C ARG A 137 -11.15 -12.32 -23.50
N GLY A 138 -12.46 -12.46 -23.56
CA GLY A 138 -13.25 -12.58 -24.78
C GLY A 138 -13.85 -11.24 -25.16
N GLN A 139 -15.13 -11.27 -25.56
CA GLN A 139 -15.87 -10.08 -25.96
C GLN A 139 -16.08 -9.10 -24.78
N LEU A 140 -16.06 -7.80 -25.06
CA LEU A 140 -16.47 -6.77 -24.10
C LEU A 140 -17.99 -6.84 -23.89
N LEU A 141 -18.40 -7.03 -22.63
CA LEU A 141 -19.80 -7.18 -22.21
C LEU A 141 -20.38 -5.90 -21.59
N GLY A 142 -19.54 -4.94 -21.23
CA GLY A 142 -19.95 -3.64 -20.71
C GLY A 142 -18.76 -2.85 -20.20
N ARG A 143 -18.83 -1.51 -20.30
CA ARG A 143 -17.80 -0.60 -19.78
C ARG A 143 -18.43 0.64 -19.20
N ARG A 144 -17.90 1.07 -18.05
CA ARG A 144 -18.32 2.28 -17.35
C ARG A 144 -17.11 3.08 -16.90
N VAL A 145 -17.18 4.39 -17.13
CA VAL A 145 -16.22 5.38 -16.65
C VAL A 145 -16.87 6.13 -15.50
N VAL A 146 -16.23 6.09 -14.33
CA VAL A 146 -16.81 6.59 -13.08
C VAL A 146 -15.82 7.49 -12.37
N VAL A 147 -16.26 8.72 -12.09
CA VAL A 147 -15.59 9.59 -11.12
C VAL A 147 -16.10 9.21 -9.72
N PRO A 148 -15.23 8.93 -8.74
CA PRO A 148 -15.65 8.64 -7.38
C PRO A 148 -16.54 9.74 -6.80
N LYS A 149 -17.56 9.36 -6.03
CA LYS A 149 -18.45 10.32 -5.36
C LYS A 149 -17.76 11.10 -4.25
N ARG A 150 -16.78 10.48 -3.59
CA ARG A 150 -15.93 11.10 -2.57
C ARG A 150 -14.54 11.31 -3.16
N LYS A 151 -13.93 12.43 -2.78
CA LYS A 151 -12.53 12.70 -3.11
C LYS A 151 -11.64 11.61 -2.50
N LEU A 152 -10.61 11.21 -3.24
CA LEU A 152 -9.58 10.33 -2.71
C LEU A 152 -8.81 11.09 -1.62
N LEU A 153 -8.38 10.36 -0.59
CA LEU A 153 -7.56 10.91 0.47
C LEU A 153 -6.15 11.19 -0.08
N GLN A 154 -5.60 12.32 0.32
CA GLN A 154 -4.20 12.63 0.08
C GLN A 154 -3.32 11.71 0.95
N PRO A 155 -2.06 11.43 0.55
CA PRO A 155 -1.20 10.47 1.24
C PRO A 155 -0.92 10.83 2.71
N GLU A 156 -0.94 12.11 3.05
CA GLU A 156 -0.67 12.62 4.41
C GLU A 156 -1.85 12.40 5.35
N VAL A 157 -3.04 12.13 4.82
CA VAL A 157 -4.25 11.92 5.61
C VAL A 157 -4.35 10.45 5.99
N ALA A 158 -4.42 10.18 7.29
CA ALA A 158 -4.66 8.84 7.81
C ALA A 158 -6.14 8.45 7.67
N SER A 159 -6.45 7.16 7.78
CA SER A 159 -7.82 6.66 7.66
C SER A 159 -8.15 5.57 8.67
N MET A 160 -9.38 5.62 9.20
CA MET A 160 -9.93 4.61 10.10
C MET A 160 -11.30 4.13 9.64
N LEU A 161 -11.62 2.90 10.00
CA LEU A 161 -12.95 2.33 9.81
C LEU A 161 -13.65 2.13 11.15
N VAL A 162 -14.95 2.37 11.17
CA VAL A 162 -15.84 2.02 12.27
C VAL A 162 -16.89 1.03 11.76
N VAL A 163 -16.79 -0.21 12.23
CA VAL A 163 -17.78 -1.27 11.96
C VAL A 163 -18.89 -1.16 13.00
N GLY A 164 -19.94 -0.44 12.63
CA GLY A 164 -21.07 -0.08 13.49
C GLY A 164 -21.53 1.35 13.25
N LYS A 165 -22.69 1.69 13.82
CA LYS A 165 -23.42 2.91 13.45
C LYS A 165 -22.82 4.21 14.00
N ARG A 166 -21.98 4.12 15.03
CA ARG A 166 -21.53 5.28 15.83
C ARG A 166 -20.04 5.25 16.04
N VAL A 167 -19.43 6.43 15.95
CA VAL A 167 -17.98 6.66 16.05
C VAL A 167 -17.44 6.66 17.48
N GLY A 168 -18.29 6.83 18.50
CA GLY A 168 -17.88 6.72 19.91
C GLY A 168 -16.72 7.64 20.33
N GLY A 169 -16.75 8.92 19.95
CA GLY A 169 -15.73 9.91 20.36
C GLY A 169 -14.51 10.05 19.42
N LEU A 170 -14.41 9.24 18.36
CA LEU A 170 -13.29 9.28 17.41
C LEU A 170 -13.27 10.53 16.50
N ILE A 171 -14.40 11.23 16.35
CA ILE A 171 -14.54 12.37 15.42
C ILE A 171 -13.56 13.52 15.70
N GLY A 172 -12.94 13.54 16.88
CA GLY A 172 -11.86 14.49 17.20
C GLY A 172 -10.67 14.38 16.25
N TYR A 173 -10.37 13.18 15.72
CA TYR A 173 -9.23 12.98 14.83
C TYR A 173 -9.43 13.53 13.41
N SER A 174 -10.66 13.88 13.03
CA SER A 174 -10.98 14.51 11.74
C SER A 174 -11.08 16.04 11.84
N GLN A 175 -10.79 16.64 13.01
CA GLN A 175 -10.95 18.07 13.24
C GLN A 175 -9.74 18.87 12.74
N ARG A 176 -9.99 19.81 11.84
CA ARG A 176 -8.96 20.65 11.21
C ARG A 176 -9.24 22.13 11.43
N ALA A 177 -8.19 22.94 11.49
CA ALA A 177 -8.34 24.40 11.60
C ALA A 177 -8.85 24.99 10.27
N GLN A 178 -8.26 24.56 9.16
CA GLN A 178 -8.72 24.85 7.81
C GLN A 178 -9.09 23.56 7.06
N ALA A 179 -10.04 23.62 6.13
CA ALA A 179 -10.53 22.44 5.41
C ALA A 179 -9.42 21.69 4.64
N SER A 180 -8.38 22.40 4.21
CA SER A 180 -7.23 21.87 3.47
C SER A 180 -6.09 21.36 4.35
N ASP A 181 -6.12 21.57 5.67
CA ASP A 181 -5.00 21.18 6.52
C ASP A 181 -4.90 19.65 6.61
N PRO A 182 -3.74 19.06 6.28
CA PRO A 182 -3.53 17.60 6.41
C PRO A 182 -3.23 17.18 7.86
N PHE A 183 -3.26 18.10 8.82
CA PHE A 183 -2.89 17.87 10.21
C PHE A 183 -3.88 18.48 11.22
N LEU A 184 -3.89 17.92 12.43
CA LEU A 184 -4.59 18.47 13.58
C LEU A 184 -3.87 19.74 14.09
N PRO A 185 -4.58 20.75 14.62
CA PRO A 185 -3.97 22.01 15.08
C PRO A 185 -2.78 21.81 16.04
N LEU A 186 -2.94 20.93 17.03
CA LEU A 186 -1.93 20.59 18.04
C LEU A 186 -1.62 19.09 18.07
N GLY A 187 -1.82 18.41 16.95
CA GLY A 187 -1.56 16.98 16.80
C GLY A 187 -0.88 16.64 15.48
N HIS A 188 -0.79 15.34 15.23
CA HIS A 188 -0.22 14.76 14.02
C HIS A 188 -1.18 14.89 12.81
N GLU A 189 -1.05 14.03 11.82
CA GLU A 189 -1.95 13.96 10.67
C GLU A 189 -3.43 13.87 11.06
N VAL A 190 -4.29 14.44 10.21
CA VAL A 190 -5.73 14.24 10.32
C VAL A 190 -6.06 12.79 9.97
N THR A 191 -7.04 12.21 10.67
CA THR A 191 -7.59 10.91 10.35
C THR A 191 -9.03 11.04 9.88
N GLU A 192 -9.28 10.66 8.63
CA GLU A 192 -10.64 10.55 8.09
C GLU A 192 -11.29 9.23 8.50
N ILE A 193 -12.57 9.27 8.85
CA ILE A 193 -13.25 8.13 9.47
C ILE A 193 -14.46 7.74 8.64
N ALA A 194 -14.48 6.50 8.15
CA ALA A 194 -15.68 5.88 7.60
C ALA A 194 -16.40 5.10 8.69
N PHE A 195 -17.68 5.35 8.88
CA PHE A 195 -18.52 4.69 9.88
C PHE A 195 -19.86 4.28 9.28
N ASP A 196 -20.71 3.65 10.10
CA ASP A 196 -21.94 2.99 9.66
C ASP A 196 -21.67 1.81 8.70
N LEU A 197 -20.50 1.18 8.86
CA LEU A 197 -20.13 -0.02 8.10
C LEU A 197 -20.70 -1.26 8.77
N ARG A 198 -21.18 -2.19 7.96
CA ARG A 198 -21.55 -3.54 8.40
C ARG A 198 -20.43 -4.52 8.07
N PRO A 199 -20.37 -5.69 8.72
CA PRO A 199 -19.33 -6.69 8.47
C PRO A 199 -19.25 -7.13 7.00
N GLN A 200 -20.40 -7.20 6.31
CA GLN A 200 -20.50 -7.52 4.89
C GLN A 200 -19.93 -6.45 3.94
N ASP A 201 -19.82 -5.21 4.42
CA ASP A 201 -19.26 -4.08 3.69
C ASP A 201 -17.71 -4.08 3.76
N LEU A 202 -17.11 -4.99 4.53
CA LEU A 202 -15.66 -5.19 4.53
C LEU A 202 -15.19 -5.99 3.29
N PRO A 203 -13.97 -5.72 2.80
CA PRO A 203 -13.35 -6.45 1.69
C PRO A 203 -13.03 -7.90 2.08
N ASP A 204 -12.93 -8.75 1.06
CA ASP A 204 -12.59 -10.17 1.20
C ASP A 204 -11.09 -10.45 1.07
N ARG A 205 -10.24 -9.41 1.01
CA ARG A 205 -8.76 -9.47 1.02
C ARG A 205 -8.17 -8.34 1.87
N TRP A 206 -7.02 -8.61 2.47
CA TRP A 206 -6.29 -7.63 3.29
C TRP A 206 -5.86 -6.39 2.49
N LEU A 207 -5.67 -6.51 1.17
CA LEU A 207 -5.29 -5.40 0.28
C LEU A 207 -6.24 -4.21 0.42
N GLY A 208 -7.55 -4.46 0.45
CA GLY A 208 -8.54 -3.41 0.63
C GLY A 208 -8.62 -2.85 2.05
N LEU A 209 -7.91 -3.44 3.01
CA LEU A 209 -7.79 -2.94 4.38
C LEU A 209 -6.45 -2.23 4.64
N SER A 210 -5.49 -2.35 3.72
CA SER A 210 -4.09 -2.00 3.98
C SER A 210 -3.83 -0.50 4.18
N GLU A 211 -4.72 0.37 3.68
CA GLU A 211 -4.64 1.81 3.89
C GLU A 211 -5.07 2.23 5.31
N PHE A 212 -5.87 1.40 5.99
CA PHE A 212 -6.40 1.73 7.32
C PHE A 212 -5.44 1.29 8.40
N GLU A 213 -5.13 2.21 9.31
CA GLU A 213 -4.30 1.97 10.50
C GLU A 213 -5.08 1.22 11.58
N VAL A 214 -6.35 1.57 11.77
CA VAL A 214 -7.21 1.08 12.85
C VAL A 214 -8.60 0.80 12.31
N ILE A 215 -9.15 -0.35 12.73
CA ILE A 215 -10.55 -0.71 12.53
C ILE A 215 -11.19 -0.81 13.91
N VAL A 216 -12.18 0.03 14.18
CA VAL A 216 -12.92 0.07 15.44
C VAL A 216 -14.27 -0.61 15.25
N TRP A 217 -14.44 -1.77 15.86
CA TRP A 217 -15.67 -2.53 15.87
C TRP A 217 -16.50 -2.16 17.08
N THR A 218 -17.70 -1.62 16.86
CA THR A 218 -18.56 -1.12 17.94
C THR A 218 -19.79 -2.01 18.15
N SER A 219 -20.84 -1.79 17.37
CA SER A 219 -22.16 -2.37 17.63
C SER A 219 -22.56 -3.51 16.69
N ALA A 220 -21.74 -3.86 15.69
CA ALA A 220 -22.07 -4.89 14.71
C ALA A 220 -21.77 -6.31 15.24
N SER A 221 -22.54 -7.31 14.80
CA SER A 221 -22.29 -8.70 15.18
C SER A 221 -21.12 -9.29 14.38
N PRO A 222 -20.12 -9.93 15.02
CA PRO A 222 -19.04 -10.60 14.28
C PRO A 222 -19.51 -11.84 13.51
N THR A 223 -20.70 -12.38 13.82
CA THR A 223 -21.29 -13.54 13.12
C THR A 223 -21.68 -13.27 11.67
N ASP A 224 -21.81 -11.99 11.31
CA ASP A 224 -22.20 -11.59 9.95
C ASP A 224 -21.00 -11.56 9.00
N LEU A 225 -19.79 -11.87 9.50
CA LEU A 225 -18.60 -12.04 8.68
C LEU A 225 -18.66 -13.37 7.93
N SER A 226 -18.39 -13.31 6.62
CA SER A 226 -18.00 -14.51 5.88
C SER A 226 -16.58 -14.94 6.23
N THR A 227 -16.28 -16.22 6.09
CA THR A 227 -14.94 -16.78 6.30
C THR A 227 -13.84 -16.05 5.53
N SER A 228 -14.12 -15.64 4.28
CA SER A 228 -13.16 -14.88 3.48
C SER A 228 -12.82 -13.51 4.08
N ARG A 229 -13.80 -12.82 4.68
CA ARG A 229 -13.62 -11.49 5.31
C ARG A 229 -12.97 -11.62 6.67
N ALA A 230 -13.33 -12.64 7.45
CA ALA A 230 -12.66 -12.94 8.71
C ALA A 230 -11.17 -13.27 8.48
N LYS A 231 -10.85 -14.05 7.44
CA LYS A 231 -9.45 -14.31 7.03
C LYS A 231 -8.73 -13.06 6.56
N ALA A 232 -9.39 -12.21 5.76
CA ALA A 232 -8.81 -10.94 5.31
C ALA A 232 -8.47 -10.00 6.48
N LEU A 233 -9.39 -9.87 7.44
CA LEU A 233 -9.17 -9.06 8.64
C LEU A 233 -8.09 -9.66 9.55
N THR A 234 -8.10 -10.99 9.71
CA THR A 234 -7.05 -11.72 10.44
C THR A 234 -5.69 -11.46 9.82
N GLU A 235 -5.55 -11.60 8.50
CA GLU A 235 -4.31 -11.33 7.80
C GLU A 235 -3.88 -9.86 7.94
N TRP A 236 -4.81 -8.90 7.82
CA TRP A 236 -4.53 -7.48 8.02
C TRP A 236 -3.99 -7.20 9.43
N VAL A 237 -4.62 -7.76 10.48
CA VAL A 237 -4.11 -7.64 11.86
C VAL A 237 -2.70 -8.23 11.96
N ARG A 238 -2.49 -9.46 11.48
CA ARG A 238 -1.17 -10.13 11.55
C ARG A 238 -0.07 -9.36 10.79
N ARG A 239 -0.44 -8.61 9.74
CA ARG A 239 0.45 -7.75 8.96
C ARG A 239 0.77 -6.41 9.63
N GLY A 240 0.16 -6.06 10.77
CA GLY A 240 0.38 -4.79 11.47
C GLY A 240 -0.87 -3.97 11.74
N GLY A 241 -2.05 -4.40 11.30
CA GLY A 241 -3.30 -3.71 11.55
C GLY A 241 -3.70 -3.75 13.03
N HIS A 242 -4.40 -2.69 13.48
CA HIS A 242 -4.90 -2.60 14.85
C HIS A 242 -6.43 -2.72 14.89
N LEU A 243 -6.93 -3.88 15.30
CA LEU A 243 -8.35 -4.10 15.52
C LEU A 243 -8.74 -3.67 16.94
N VAL A 244 -9.68 -2.75 17.08
CA VAL A 244 -10.26 -2.38 18.37
C VAL A 244 -11.70 -2.90 18.42
N VAL A 245 -12.08 -3.58 19.49
CA VAL A 245 -13.43 -4.13 19.67
C VAL A 245 -14.02 -3.58 20.95
N CYS A 246 -15.14 -2.88 20.82
CA CYS A 246 -15.94 -2.43 21.94
C CYS A 246 -16.95 -3.53 22.27
N LEU A 247 -16.88 -4.06 23.48
CA LEU A 247 -17.78 -5.14 23.89
C LEU A 247 -19.20 -4.59 24.06
N PRO A 248 -20.22 -5.30 23.56
CA PRO A 248 -21.59 -4.94 23.86
C PRO A 248 -21.87 -5.13 25.36
N PRO A 249 -22.84 -4.37 25.93
CA PRO A 249 -23.18 -4.48 27.34
C PRO A 249 -23.69 -5.88 27.72
N THR A 250 -24.22 -6.62 26.74
CA THR A 250 -24.75 -7.98 26.89
C THR A 250 -24.33 -8.85 25.72
N GLY A 251 -24.13 -10.15 25.98
CA GLY A 251 -23.80 -11.14 24.96
C GLY A 251 -22.30 -11.25 24.72
N GLN A 252 -21.71 -12.38 25.11
CA GLN A 252 -20.28 -12.65 24.93
C GLN A 252 -19.99 -13.33 23.58
N ILE A 253 -20.69 -12.91 22.50
CA ILE A 253 -20.53 -13.53 21.18
C ILE A 253 -19.11 -13.40 20.62
N TRP A 254 -18.37 -12.40 21.09
CA TRP A 254 -16.96 -12.20 20.78
C TRP A 254 -16.07 -13.34 21.28
N GLN A 255 -16.38 -13.98 22.41
CA GLN A 255 -15.61 -15.11 22.96
C GLN A 255 -16.08 -16.47 22.45
N ASP A 256 -17.12 -16.53 21.61
CA ASP A 256 -17.67 -17.76 21.07
C ASP A 256 -16.84 -18.24 19.87
N THR A 257 -15.91 -19.18 20.10
CA THR A 257 -15.02 -19.72 19.07
C THR A 257 -15.72 -20.50 17.96
N THR A 258 -16.97 -20.92 18.18
CA THR A 258 -17.75 -21.68 17.20
C THR A 258 -18.46 -20.75 16.22
N ARG A 259 -18.93 -19.60 16.70
CA ARG A 259 -19.71 -18.64 15.89
C ARG A 259 -18.93 -17.40 15.45
N ASN A 260 -17.80 -17.11 16.08
CA ASN A 260 -16.93 -15.98 15.75
C ASN A 260 -15.55 -16.45 15.31
N GLU A 261 -15.26 -16.35 14.02
CA GLU A 261 -13.95 -16.70 13.45
C GLU A 261 -12.81 -15.80 13.97
N LEU A 262 -13.12 -14.61 14.51
CA LEU A 262 -12.12 -13.71 15.10
C LEU A 262 -11.83 -13.99 16.58
N ALA A 263 -12.57 -14.91 17.22
CA ALA A 263 -12.43 -15.16 18.66
C ALA A 263 -10.98 -15.55 19.04
N GLY A 264 -10.29 -16.28 18.17
CA GLY A 264 -8.90 -16.69 18.37
C GLY A 264 -7.88 -15.54 18.32
N LEU A 265 -8.27 -14.35 17.84
CA LEU A 265 -7.42 -13.16 17.83
C LEU A 265 -7.58 -12.28 19.06
N LEU A 266 -8.65 -12.46 19.82
CA LEU A 266 -8.94 -11.61 20.96
C LEU A 266 -7.90 -11.81 22.09
N PRO A 267 -7.72 -10.80 22.96
CA PRO A 267 -7.04 -10.96 24.23
C PRO A 267 -7.56 -12.12 25.07
N ASP A 268 -6.63 -12.86 25.69
CA ASP A 268 -6.97 -13.99 26.57
C ASP A 268 -7.38 -13.49 27.96
N VAL A 269 -8.62 -12.98 28.01
CA VAL A 269 -9.20 -12.38 29.21
C VAL A 269 -10.49 -13.07 29.62
N ARG A 270 -10.78 -13.04 30.92
CA ARG A 270 -12.10 -13.30 31.48
C ARG A 270 -12.88 -11.99 31.51
N ILE A 271 -14.01 -11.96 30.81
CA ILE A 271 -14.92 -10.82 30.82
C ILE A 271 -15.89 -10.97 32.00
N LYS A 272 -15.88 -10.00 32.92
CA LYS A 272 -16.80 -9.96 34.05
C LYS A 272 -17.50 -8.60 34.10
N ARG A 273 -18.84 -8.60 34.10
CA ARG A 273 -19.60 -7.38 34.33
C ARG A 273 -19.39 -6.92 35.78
N LEU A 274 -19.00 -5.66 35.95
CA LEU A 274 -18.85 -5.02 37.24
C LEU A 274 -20.22 -4.60 37.79
N ALA A 275 -20.33 -4.50 39.12
CA ALA A 275 -21.53 -4.00 39.77
C ALA A 275 -21.67 -2.49 39.49
N ASP A 276 -22.91 -2.00 39.41
CA ASP A 276 -23.16 -0.59 39.16
C ASP A 276 -22.48 0.27 40.25
N GLY A 277 -21.74 1.30 39.84
CA GLY A 277 -20.99 2.18 40.76
C GLY A 277 -19.69 1.61 41.35
N SER A 278 -19.28 0.38 40.99
CA SER A 278 -18.05 -0.24 41.51
C SER A 278 -16.76 0.11 40.74
N SER A 279 -16.84 0.99 39.73
CA SER A 279 -15.71 1.33 38.86
C SER A 279 -15.60 2.84 38.65
N THR A 280 -14.38 3.37 38.70
CA THR A 280 -14.05 4.79 38.47
C THR A 280 -13.57 5.06 37.04
N VAL A 281 -14.38 4.66 36.06
CA VAL A 281 -14.08 4.87 34.64
C VAL A 281 -14.24 6.31 34.18
N ASP A 282 -14.91 7.17 34.96
CA ASP A 282 -15.10 8.61 34.70
C ASP A 282 -13.78 9.29 34.30
N ARG A 283 -12.73 9.09 35.11
CA ARG A 283 -11.42 9.70 34.86
C ARG A 283 -10.64 9.06 33.73
N LEU A 284 -11.12 7.93 33.21
CA LEU A 284 -10.60 7.33 32.00
C LEU A 284 -11.26 7.91 30.74
N LEU A 285 -12.51 8.37 30.84
CA LEU A 285 -13.27 8.84 29.68
C LEU A 285 -13.12 10.35 29.43
N THR A 286 -12.75 11.14 30.45
CA THR A 286 -12.62 12.60 30.34
C THR A 286 -11.57 13.18 31.28
N HIS A 287 -11.05 14.36 30.93
CA HIS A 287 -10.22 15.19 31.80
C HIS A 287 -11.06 16.09 32.74
N ASP A 288 -12.38 16.20 32.51
CA ASP A 288 -13.27 17.00 33.34
C ASP A 288 -13.57 16.28 34.67
N GLU A 289 -12.94 16.76 35.75
CA GLU A 289 -13.11 16.19 37.09
C GLU A 289 -14.51 16.43 37.69
N GLN A 290 -15.33 17.31 37.11
CA GLN A 290 -16.69 17.59 37.56
C GLN A 290 -17.73 16.72 36.85
N MET A 291 -17.33 15.96 35.82
CA MET A 291 -18.24 15.18 35.01
C MET A 291 -18.73 13.91 35.74
N ILE A 292 -20.02 13.85 36.02
CA ILE A 292 -20.66 12.69 36.67
C ILE A 292 -21.25 11.76 35.59
N LEU A 293 -20.75 10.52 35.54
CA LEU A 293 -21.29 9.48 34.67
C LEU A 293 -22.59 8.88 35.22
N PRO A 294 -23.48 8.34 34.36
CA PRO A 294 -24.66 7.63 34.82
C PRO A 294 -24.24 6.34 35.54
N GLN A 295 -24.88 6.05 36.68
CA GLN A 295 -24.69 4.78 37.40
C GLN A 295 -25.10 3.55 36.56
N SER A 296 -25.93 3.73 35.53
CA SER A 296 -26.37 2.68 34.60
C SER A 296 -25.35 2.34 33.51
N LEU A 297 -24.16 2.95 33.51
CA LEU A 297 -23.10 2.61 32.58
C LEU A 297 -22.59 1.19 32.89
N VAL A 298 -22.78 0.27 31.93
CA VAL A 298 -22.26 -1.08 32.04
C VAL A 298 -20.75 -1.06 31.78
N VAL A 299 -19.98 -1.47 32.79
CA VAL A 299 -18.53 -1.66 32.71
C VAL A 299 -18.21 -3.15 32.87
N GLN A 300 -17.32 -3.65 32.02
CA GLN A 300 -16.82 -5.02 32.06
C GLN A 300 -15.32 -5.00 32.37
N SER A 301 -14.89 -5.78 33.37
CA SER A 301 -13.47 -6.03 33.61
C SER A 301 -12.93 -7.11 32.68
N LEU A 302 -11.67 -6.94 32.29
CA LEU A 302 -10.94 -7.76 31.31
C LEU A 302 -9.69 -8.35 31.99
N GLU A 303 -9.93 -9.24 32.96
CA GLU A 303 -8.86 -9.86 33.74
C GLU A 303 -8.12 -10.90 32.90
N ALA A 304 -6.80 -10.81 32.79
CA ALA A 304 -5.99 -11.81 32.09
C ALA A 304 -6.20 -13.21 32.70
N ARG A 305 -6.35 -14.23 31.85
CA ARG A 305 -6.40 -15.61 32.36
C ARG A 305 -5.03 -16.05 32.87
N ALA A 306 -5.00 -16.99 33.81
CA ALA A 306 -3.75 -17.48 34.39
C ALA A 306 -2.77 -18.08 33.37
N ALA A 307 -3.27 -18.58 32.24
CA ALA A 307 -2.47 -19.14 31.15
C ALA A 307 -2.06 -18.10 30.08
N ALA A 308 -2.51 -16.86 30.18
CA ALA A 308 -2.24 -15.83 29.17
C ALA A 308 -0.73 -15.50 29.16
N GLY A 309 -0.12 -15.55 27.98
CA GLY A 309 1.26 -15.10 27.81
C GLY A 309 1.39 -13.59 27.98
N ARG A 310 2.63 -13.10 28.11
CA ARG A 310 2.95 -11.67 28.28
C ARG A 310 2.26 -10.76 27.27
N ASN A 311 2.12 -11.22 26.04
CA ASN A 311 1.56 -10.47 24.93
C ASN A 311 0.08 -10.77 24.66
N ASP A 312 -0.53 -11.72 25.38
CA ASP A 312 -1.90 -12.18 25.12
C ASP A 312 -2.98 -11.34 25.82
N ALA A 313 -2.63 -10.61 26.88
CA ALA A 313 -3.58 -9.79 27.65
C ALA A 313 -2.88 -8.65 28.40
N VAL A 314 -2.33 -7.68 27.66
CA VAL A 314 -1.65 -6.50 28.19
C VAL A 314 -2.69 -5.46 28.67
N PRO A 315 -2.69 -5.05 29.95
CA PRO A 315 -3.59 -4.02 30.43
C PRO A 315 -3.19 -2.65 29.84
N ILE A 316 -4.13 -1.98 29.19
CA ILE A 316 -3.93 -0.63 28.61
C ILE A 316 -4.54 0.44 29.53
N LEU A 317 -5.79 0.24 29.95
CA LEU A 317 -6.47 1.13 30.88
C LEU A 317 -6.97 0.33 32.07
N THR A 318 -6.63 0.82 33.26
CA THR A 318 -7.07 0.29 34.55
C THR A 318 -7.72 1.42 35.33
N ASP A 319 -8.87 1.16 35.95
CA ASP A 319 -9.51 2.11 36.86
C ASP A 319 -8.75 2.23 38.19
N ARG A 320 -9.19 3.10 39.11
CA ARG A 320 -8.49 3.24 40.39
C ARG A 320 -8.62 2.04 41.30
N GLU A 321 -9.69 1.29 41.14
CA GLU A 321 -9.99 0.09 41.91
C GLU A 321 -9.12 -1.11 41.46
N GLY A 322 -8.39 -0.95 40.35
CA GLY A 322 -7.49 -1.97 39.80
C GLY A 322 -8.15 -2.86 38.75
N HIS A 323 -9.38 -2.58 38.33
CA HIS A 323 -10.04 -3.32 37.26
C HIS A 323 -9.47 -2.90 35.91
N VAL A 324 -9.04 -3.88 35.12
CA VAL A 324 -8.62 -3.66 33.73
C VAL A 324 -9.86 -3.48 32.87
N VAL A 325 -10.00 -2.31 32.24
CA VAL A 325 -11.16 -1.95 31.41
C VAL A 325 -10.83 -1.97 29.91
N VAL A 326 -9.55 -1.81 29.57
CA VAL A 326 -9.05 -2.00 28.20
C VAL A 326 -7.86 -2.93 28.24
N SER A 327 -7.91 -4.00 27.45
CA SER A 327 -6.85 -5.01 27.35
C SER A 327 -6.44 -5.22 25.89
N ARG A 328 -5.15 -5.41 25.63
CA ARG A 328 -4.57 -5.58 24.31
C ARG A 328 -3.85 -6.92 24.20
N ARG A 329 -4.00 -7.53 23.04
CA ARG A 329 -3.15 -8.62 22.57
C ARG A 329 -2.31 -8.13 21.41
N PHE A 330 -1.01 -8.45 21.44
CA PHE A 330 -0.16 -8.30 20.27
C PHE A 330 -0.25 -9.56 19.43
N VAL A 331 -0.57 -9.41 18.15
CA VAL A 331 -0.76 -10.50 17.20
C VAL A 331 0.21 -10.30 16.05
N ASP A 332 1.30 -11.07 16.05
CA ASP A 332 2.41 -10.89 15.12
C ASP A 332 2.90 -9.43 15.09
N LEU A 333 2.68 -8.71 13.99
CA LEU A 333 3.08 -7.30 13.86
C LEU A 333 1.99 -6.31 14.30
N GLY A 334 0.75 -6.77 14.46
CA GLY A 334 -0.39 -5.91 14.80
C GLY A 334 -0.91 -6.14 16.20
N ALA A 335 -2.13 -5.67 16.43
CA ALA A 335 -2.74 -5.75 17.75
C ALA A 335 -4.26 -5.89 17.69
N VAL A 336 -4.82 -6.51 18.73
CA VAL A 336 -6.26 -6.54 18.99
C VAL A 336 -6.52 -5.97 20.38
N THR A 337 -7.37 -4.96 20.49
CA THR A 337 -7.71 -4.31 21.75
C THR A 337 -9.18 -4.48 22.07
N LEU A 338 -9.49 -5.03 23.24
CA LEU A 338 -10.85 -5.11 23.78
C LEU A 338 -11.11 -3.92 24.71
N ILE A 339 -12.29 -3.33 24.57
CA ILE A 339 -12.79 -2.28 25.44
C ILE A 339 -14.03 -2.82 26.17
N GLY A 340 -13.98 -2.85 27.50
CA GLY A 340 -15.04 -3.32 28.38
C GLY A 340 -16.19 -2.32 28.61
N ILE A 341 -16.22 -1.23 27.85
CA ILE A 341 -17.27 -0.20 27.89
C ILE A 341 -17.84 -0.05 26.48
N ASP A 342 -19.17 0.03 26.38
CA ASP A 342 -19.81 0.45 25.14
C ASP A 342 -19.62 1.97 24.95
N VAL A 343 -18.56 2.34 24.23
CA VAL A 343 -18.24 3.74 23.86
C VAL A 343 -19.30 4.40 22.98
N THR A 344 -20.27 3.64 22.47
CA THR A 344 -21.36 4.15 21.63
C THR A 344 -22.68 4.35 22.40
N ASN A 345 -22.67 4.09 23.71
CA ASN A 345 -23.80 4.32 24.60
C ASN A 345 -24.27 5.79 24.50
N ARG A 346 -25.58 6.00 24.30
CA ARG A 346 -26.18 7.35 24.19
C ARG A 346 -25.81 8.25 25.36
N ASN A 347 -25.82 7.72 26.57
CA ASN A 347 -25.53 8.50 27.78
C ASN A 347 -24.07 9.00 27.84
N LEU A 348 -23.16 8.38 27.07
CA LEU A 348 -21.80 8.87 26.87
C LEU A 348 -21.74 9.82 25.68
N THR A 349 -22.25 9.40 24.52
CA THR A 349 -22.10 10.16 23.28
C THR A 349 -22.81 11.52 23.33
N ASP A 350 -23.96 11.61 24.00
CA ASP A 350 -24.73 12.86 24.14
C ASP A 350 -23.98 13.90 24.99
N ARG A 351 -22.97 13.47 25.75
CA ARG A 351 -22.07 14.32 26.54
C ARG A 351 -20.70 14.53 25.88
N GLY A 352 -20.53 14.07 24.63
CA GLY A 352 -19.25 14.13 23.93
C GLY A 352 -18.21 13.13 24.44
N LEU A 353 -18.63 12.07 25.15
CA LEU A 353 -17.74 11.03 25.66
C LEU A 353 -17.72 9.77 24.78
N PRO A 354 -16.63 8.99 24.83
CA PRO A 354 -15.36 9.32 25.47
C PRO A 354 -14.60 10.46 24.77
N ALA A 355 -13.87 11.26 25.54
CA ALA A 355 -13.01 12.29 24.99
C ALA A 355 -11.83 11.67 24.23
N MET A 356 -11.51 12.23 23.07
CA MET A 356 -10.45 11.72 22.18
C MET A 356 -9.09 11.67 22.89
N ASP A 357 -8.72 12.72 23.58
CA ASP A 357 -7.41 12.87 24.22
C ASP A 357 -7.31 12.13 25.56
N ALA A 358 -8.39 12.09 26.33
CA ALA A 358 -8.43 11.36 27.59
C ALA A 358 -8.45 9.84 27.36
N PHE A 359 -9.24 9.36 26.40
CA PHE A 359 -9.46 7.92 26.22
C PHE A 359 -8.73 7.38 24.99
N TRP A 360 -9.07 7.87 23.80
CA TRP A 360 -8.61 7.28 22.55
C TRP A 360 -7.11 7.43 22.32
N HIS A 361 -6.46 8.50 22.76
CA HIS A 361 -5.00 8.62 22.68
C HIS A 361 -4.29 7.48 23.42
N ARG A 362 -4.76 7.13 24.62
CA ARG A 362 -4.19 6.02 25.39
C ARG A 362 -4.51 4.67 24.76
N VAL A 363 -5.73 4.49 24.25
CA VAL A 363 -6.11 3.26 23.54
C VAL A 363 -5.32 3.10 22.24
N LEU A 364 -5.10 4.15 21.46
CA LEU A 364 -4.44 4.05 20.16
C LEU A 364 -2.92 4.28 20.22
N GLY A 365 -2.37 4.63 21.39
CA GLY A 365 -0.96 5.01 21.53
C GLY A 365 -0.61 6.35 20.89
N ARG A 366 -1.60 7.23 20.69
CA ARG A 366 -1.44 8.55 20.11
C ARG A 366 -1.12 9.60 21.16
N ARG A 367 -0.59 10.74 20.71
CA ARG A 367 -0.30 11.93 21.53
C ARG A 367 -0.83 13.18 20.85
N GLY A 368 -0.95 14.25 21.64
CA GLY A 368 -1.49 15.53 21.21
C GLY A 368 -2.65 15.97 22.10
N ARG A 369 -3.14 17.18 21.89
CA ARG A 369 -4.38 17.71 22.49
C ARG A 369 -5.19 18.38 21.41
N LEU A 370 -6.51 18.48 21.58
CA LEU A 370 -7.28 19.42 20.78
C LEU A 370 -7.22 20.78 21.47
N PRO A 371 -7.02 21.89 20.74
CA PRO A 371 -7.17 23.20 21.34
C PRO A 371 -8.60 23.37 21.82
N ASP A 372 -8.79 23.99 22.99
CA ASP A 372 -10.11 24.43 23.42
C ASP A 372 -10.70 25.38 22.37
N ARG A 373 -12.03 25.36 22.21
CA ARG A 373 -12.74 26.24 21.25
C ARG A 373 -12.41 27.73 21.46
N SER A 374 -12.04 28.13 22.67
CA SER A 374 -11.60 29.50 23.01
C SER A 374 -10.15 29.81 22.59
N MET A 375 -9.30 28.80 22.44
CA MET A 375 -7.87 28.93 22.09
C MET A 375 -7.57 28.71 20.61
N GLN A 376 -8.55 28.23 19.83
CA GLN A 376 -8.42 27.84 18.43
C GLN A 376 -7.89 28.97 17.50
N SER A 377 -7.98 30.23 17.92
CA SER A 377 -7.46 31.39 17.19
C SER A 377 -6.00 31.76 17.48
N SER A 378 -5.37 31.15 18.50
CA SER A 378 -4.09 31.66 19.06
C SER A 378 -2.91 30.69 19.01
N VAL A 379 -3.14 29.39 18.77
CA VAL A 379 -2.07 28.38 18.76
C VAL A 379 -2.01 27.69 17.39
N GLY A 380 -1.18 28.23 16.51
CA GLY A 380 -0.80 27.59 15.25
C GLY A 380 0.68 27.27 15.28
N LEU A 381 1.04 26.00 15.02
CA LEU A 381 2.41 25.65 14.67
C LEU A 381 2.67 26.20 13.27
N THR A 382 3.37 27.33 13.18
CA THR A 382 3.55 28.12 11.93
C THR A 382 4.54 27.52 10.94
N ALA A 383 5.31 26.50 11.35
CA ALA A 383 6.27 25.81 10.48
C ALA A 383 6.11 24.29 10.64
N ARG A 384 5.34 23.69 9.75
CA ARG A 384 5.26 22.23 9.57
C ARG A 384 5.80 21.89 8.18
N GLU A 385 6.69 20.92 8.13
CA GLU A 385 7.23 20.39 6.87
C GLU A 385 6.68 18.98 6.65
N VAL A 386 6.14 18.73 5.46
CA VAL A 386 5.67 17.41 5.06
C VAL A 386 6.86 16.65 4.48
N SER A 387 7.12 15.46 5.01
CA SER A 387 8.16 14.56 4.49
C SER A 387 7.53 13.22 4.12
N TYR A 388 7.71 12.81 2.87
CA TYR A 388 7.23 11.52 2.38
C TYR A 388 8.32 10.47 2.52
N PHE A 389 7.95 9.34 3.12
CA PHE A 389 8.85 8.23 3.35
C PHE A 389 9.47 7.65 2.06
N ASP A 390 8.74 7.68 0.95
CA ASP A 390 9.13 7.04 -0.30
C ASP A 390 9.75 7.99 -1.35
N ALA A 391 9.82 9.30 -1.06
CA ALA A 391 10.26 10.31 -2.02
C ALA A 391 11.69 10.13 -2.55
N GLU A 392 12.58 9.54 -1.75
CA GLU A 392 14.00 9.34 -2.10
C GLU A 392 14.28 7.94 -2.66
N ILE A 393 13.35 7.00 -2.48
CA ILE A 393 13.56 5.58 -2.81
C ILE A 393 13.87 5.41 -4.29
N GLY A 394 13.16 6.12 -5.17
CA GLY A 394 13.38 6.05 -6.61
C GLY A 394 14.79 6.41 -7.04
N GLY A 395 15.40 7.41 -6.39
CA GLY A 395 16.79 7.78 -6.60
C GLY A 395 17.74 6.64 -6.20
N VAL A 396 17.51 6.06 -5.01
CA VAL A 396 18.33 4.96 -4.47
C VAL A 396 18.27 3.71 -5.34
N ILE A 397 17.11 3.34 -5.87
CA ILE A 397 16.94 2.12 -6.68
C ILE A 397 17.23 2.32 -8.17
N SER A 398 17.44 3.56 -8.63
CA SER A 398 17.77 3.84 -10.05
C SER A 398 19.19 3.36 -10.42
N THR A 399 19.38 2.83 -11.63
CA THR A 399 20.71 2.38 -12.13
C THR A 399 21.45 3.48 -12.92
N SER A 400 21.11 4.75 -12.68
CA SER A 400 21.56 5.94 -13.41
C SER A 400 23.08 6.14 -13.52
N GLY A 401 23.88 5.46 -12.68
CA GLY A 401 25.34 5.61 -12.64
C GLY A 401 26.08 5.16 -13.92
N SER A 402 25.47 4.32 -14.77
CA SER A 402 26.15 3.79 -15.98
C SER A 402 26.01 4.68 -17.23
N ALA A 403 24.94 5.49 -17.32
CA ALA A 403 24.62 6.23 -18.55
C ALA A 403 25.59 7.38 -18.82
N GLY A 404 26.05 8.10 -17.79
CA GLY A 404 26.96 9.25 -17.95
C GLY A 404 28.33 8.88 -18.51
N ALA A 405 28.90 7.76 -18.04
CA ALA A 405 30.18 7.27 -18.54
C ALA A 405 30.08 6.77 -20.00
N ALA A 406 28.99 6.07 -20.34
CA ALA A 406 28.73 5.62 -21.70
C ALA A 406 28.53 6.80 -22.67
N LEU A 407 27.82 7.86 -22.23
CA LEU A 407 27.62 9.07 -23.01
C LEU A 407 28.94 9.81 -23.27
N LEU A 408 29.77 9.98 -22.23
CA LEU A 408 31.11 10.56 -22.36
C LEU A 408 31.99 9.76 -23.30
N LEU A 409 32.01 8.43 -23.17
CA LEU A 409 32.74 7.56 -24.09
C LEU A 409 32.23 7.73 -25.53
N GLY A 410 30.91 7.80 -25.73
CA GLY A 410 30.30 8.06 -27.03
C GLY A 410 30.72 9.41 -27.62
N PHE A 411 30.75 10.47 -26.82
CA PHE A 411 31.24 11.79 -27.25
C PHE A 411 32.72 11.78 -27.64
N VAL A 412 33.56 11.10 -26.86
CA VAL A 412 34.98 10.93 -27.18
C VAL A 412 35.14 10.16 -28.49
N LEU A 413 34.42 9.06 -28.66
CA LEU A 413 34.46 8.25 -29.87
C LEU A 413 34.01 9.07 -31.09
N PHE A 414 32.95 9.87 -30.94
CA PHE A 414 32.46 10.77 -31.98
C PHE A 414 33.47 11.87 -32.33
N ALA A 415 34.14 12.47 -31.35
CA ALA A 415 35.17 13.47 -31.58
C ALA A 415 36.38 12.89 -32.33
N ILE A 416 36.80 11.67 -31.97
CA ILE A 416 37.88 10.95 -32.67
C ILE A 416 37.44 10.64 -34.11
N TYR A 417 36.23 10.11 -34.31
CA TYR A 417 35.66 9.87 -35.63
C TYR A 417 35.67 11.15 -36.47
N TRP A 418 35.16 12.27 -35.93
CA TRP A 418 35.09 13.54 -36.64
C TRP A 418 36.48 14.04 -37.05
N ALA A 419 37.47 13.94 -36.15
CA ALA A 419 38.84 14.34 -36.43
C ALA A 419 39.45 13.47 -37.55
N ILE A 420 39.32 12.14 -37.47
CA ILE A 420 39.87 11.19 -38.44
C ILE A 420 39.16 11.30 -39.79
N ALA A 421 37.84 11.33 -39.81
CA ALA A 421 37.05 11.38 -41.05
C ALA A 421 37.12 12.75 -41.74
N GLY A 422 37.44 13.83 -41.00
CA GLY A 422 37.53 15.19 -41.51
C GLY A 422 38.96 15.72 -41.61
N PRO A 423 39.37 16.65 -40.74
CA PRO A 423 40.58 17.43 -40.92
C PRO A 423 41.87 16.60 -40.85
N VAL A 424 41.96 15.61 -39.95
CA VAL A 424 43.18 14.82 -39.77
C VAL A 424 43.35 13.84 -40.91
N GLY A 425 42.32 13.07 -41.26
CA GLY A 425 42.39 12.14 -42.39
C GLY A 425 42.69 12.83 -43.71
N TYR A 426 42.09 14.00 -43.95
CA TYR A 426 42.38 14.79 -45.16
C TYR A 426 43.82 15.32 -45.17
N ALA A 427 44.33 15.83 -44.03
CA ALA A 427 45.70 16.31 -43.93
C ALA A 427 46.72 15.19 -44.20
N VAL A 428 46.49 14.00 -43.64
CA VAL A 428 47.31 12.81 -43.88
C VAL A 428 47.27 12.40 -45.35
N LEU A 429 46.09 12.24 -45.94
CA LEU A 429 45.94 11.90 -47.37
C LEU A 429 46.58 12.95 -48.29
N ARG A 430 46.51 14.23 -47.91
CA ARG A 430 47.18 15.33 -48.63
C ARG A 430 48.70 15.22 -48.55
N HIS A 431 49.26 14.88 -47.39
CA HIS A 431 50.70 14.73 -47.19
C HIS A 431 51.27 13.57 -48.04
N PHE A 432 50.53 12.46 -48.14
CA PHE A 432 50.93 11.29 -48.94
C PHE A 432 50.53 11.36 -50.43
N GLY A 433 49.95 12.47 -50.88
CA GLY A 433 49.53 12.64 -52.29
C GLY A 433 48.32 11.80 -52.71
N LEU A 434 47.64 11.13 -51.79
CA LEU A 434 46.55 10.18 -52.04
C LEU A 434 45.15 10.84 -52.00
N LYS A 435 45.05 12.12 -52.33
CA LYS A 435 43.80 12.92 -52.21
C LYS A 435 42.61 12.31 -52.96
N GLN A 436 42.87 11.64 -54.08
CA GLN A 436 41.86 10.94 -54.88
C GLN A 436 41.13 9.81 -54.14
N PHE A 437 41.74 9.27 -53.08
CA PHE A 437 41.15 8.21 -52.24
C PHE A 437 40.42 8.73 -51.01
N ALA A 438 40.24 10.05 -50.87
CA ALA A 438 39.57 10.65 -49.71
C ALA A 438 38.16 10.07 -49.46
N TRP A 439 37.43 9.75 -50.52
CA TRP A 439 36.11 9.13 -50.39
C TRP A 439 36.18 7.71 -49.83
N ILE A 440 37.18 6.91 -50.23
CA ILE A 440 37.41 5.56 -49.71
C ILE A 440 37.82 5.62 -48.24
N GLY A 441 38.74 6.53 -47.88
CA GLY A 441 39.17 6.73 -46.49
C GLY A 441 38.01 7.14 -45.57
N PHE A 442 37.08 7.96 -46.08
CA PHE A 442 35.88 8.34 -45.35
C PHE A 442 34.95 7.15 -45.11
N VAL A 443 34.64 6.36 -46.14
CA VAL A 443 33.79 5.16 -46.01
C VAL A 443 34.44 4.11 -45.09
N ALA A 444 35.75 3.90 -45.20
CA ALA A 444 36.48 2.99 -44.32
C ALA A 444 36.42 3.45 -42.84
N SER A 445 36.53 4.76 -42.60
CA SER A 445 36.36 5.33 -41.25
C SER A 445 34.95 5.11 -40.73
N ILE A 446 33.92 5.36 -41.53
CA ILE A 446 32.52 5.07 -41.15
C ILE A 446 32.36 3.59 -40.79
N ALA A 447 32.84 2.67 -41.63
CA ALA A 447 32.72 1.23 -41.38
C ALA A 447 33.43 0.82 -40.08
N PHE A 448 34.64 1.34 -39.85
CA PHE A 448 35.43 1.07 -38.65
C PHE A 448 34.74 1.58 -37.37
N PHE A 449 34.31 2.84 -37.34
CA PHE A 449 33.64 3.42 -36.17
C PHE A 449 32.24 2.83 -35.96
N THR A 450 31.54 2.43 -37.02
CA THR A 450 30.28 1.68 -36.93
C THR A 450 30.52 0.31 -36.31
N ALA A 451 31.56 -0.42 -36.72
CA ALA A 451 31.90 -1.71 -36.14
C ALA A 451 32.29 -1.59 -34.65
N ILE A 452 33.07 -0.56 -34.28
CA ILE A 452 33.41 -0.29 -32.88
C ILE A 452 32.17 0.08 -32.09
N GLY A 453 31.32 0.98 -32.59
CA GLY A 453 30.10 1.40 -31.92
C GLY A 453 29.15 0.21 -31.70
N TRP A 454 28.91 -0.58 -32.75
CA TRP A 454 28.08 -1.77 -32.68
C TRP A 454 28.65 -2.81 -31.73
N GLY A 455 29.94 -3.16 -31.86
CA GLY A 455 30.61 -4.11 -30.97
C GLY A 455 30.65 -3.64 -29.52
N GLY A 456 30.93 -2.36 -29.28
CA GLY A 456 30.95 -1.76 -27.95
C GLY A 456 29.59 -1.82 -27.26
N VAL A 457 28.52 -1.43 -27.97
CA VAL A 457 27.14 -1.54 -27.45
C VAL A 457 26.76 -3.00 -27.22
N SER A 458 27.09 -3.92 -28.14
CA SER A 458 26.79 -5.35 -27.98
C SER A 458 27.50 -5.99 -26.78
N ILE A 459 28.69 -5.52 -26.41
CA ILE A 459 29.44 -6.00 -25.23
C ILE A 459 28.89 -5.39 -23.94
N LEU A 460 28.55 -4.09 -23.96
CA LEU A 460 28.07 -3.36 -22.77
C LEU A 460 26.59 -3.63 -22.45
N ARG A 461 25.80 -4.12 -23.41
CA ARG A 461 24.39 -4.44 -23.19
C ARG A 461 24.25 -5.51 -22.09
N PRO A 462 23.51 -5.25 -21.00
CA PRO A 462 23.33 -6.24 -19.97
C PRO A 462 22.57 -7.45 -20.54
N LYS A 463 23.08 -8.66 -20.30
CA LYS A 463 22.52 -9.92 -20.83
C LYS A 463 21.69 -10.70 -19.82
N HIS A 464 21.69 -10.27 -18.56
CA HIS A 464 20.99 -10.94 -17.48
C HIS A 464 19.99 -9.98 -16.85
N ALA A 465 18.89 -10.54 -16.38
CA ALA A 465 17.98 -9.80 -15.53
C ALA A 465 18.72 -9.36 -14.26
N SER A 466 18.48 -8.11 -13.85
CA SER A 466 19.09 -7.57 -12.63
C SER A 466 18.05 -6.81 -11.83
N VAL A 467 18.23 -6.79 -10.52
CA VAL A 467 17.32 -6.14 -9.58
C VAL A 467 18.14 -5.25 -8.67
N LYS A 468 17.75 -3.98 -8.58
CA LYS A 468 18.24 -3.04 -7.58
C LYS A 468 17.08 -2.66 -6.67
N HIS A 469 17.22 -2.88 -5.36
CA HIS A 469 16.09 -2.74 -4.45
C HIS A 469 16.47 -2.15 -3.10
N VAL A 470 15.46 -1.60 -2.42
CA VAL A 470 15.47 -1.26 -1.00
C VAL A 470 14.36 -2.06 -0.33
N THR A 471 14.68 -2.73 0.77
CA THR A 471 13.73 -3.57 1.50
C THR A 471 13.66 -3.14 2.95
N PHE A 472 12.45 -2.83 3.40
CA PHE A 472 12.12 -2.65 4.81
C PHE A 472 11.64 -3.97 5.37
N LEU A 473 12.29 -4.45 6.41
CA LEU A 473 11.98 -5.71 7.08
C LEU A 473 11.51 -5.43 8.50
N ASP A 474 10.25 -5.76 8.76
CA ASP A 474 9.61 -5.58 10.05
C ASP A 474 9.50 -6.92 10.78
N ALA A 475 9.82 -6.89 12.07
CA ALA A 475 9.64 -8.01 12.98
C ALA A 475 9.45 -7.51 14.41
N VAL A 476 8.76 -8.29 15.22
CA VAL A 476 8.62 -8.05 16.67
C VAL A 476 9.42 -9.11 17.41
N ASP A 477 10.14 -8.73 18.45
CA ASP A 477 10.86 -9.68 19.31
C ASP A 477 9.90 -10.71 19.93
N GLY A 478 10.30 -11.98 19.92
CA GLY A 478 9.45 -13.11 20.29
C GLY A 478 8.33 -13.44 19.28
N GLY A 479 8.19 -12.68 18.19
CA GLY A 479 7.25 -12.94 17.11
C GLY A 479 7.75 -14.01 16.14
N GLY A 480 6.84 -14.85 15.66
CA GLY A 480 7.14 -15.88 14.65
C GLY A 480 7.04 -15.40 13.20
N LEU A 481 6.73 -14.12 12.98
CA LEU A 481 6.39 -13.56 11.66
C LEU A 481 7.31 -12.40 11.28
N GLN A 482 7.57 -12.30 9.98
CA GLN A 482 8.22 -11.17 9.35
C GLN A 482 7.38 -10.60 8.22
N ARG A 483 7.48 -9.28 8.02
CA ARG A 483 6.93 -8.57 6.87
C ARG A 483 8.05 -7.85 6.15
N ALA A 484 8.04 -7.93 4.83
CA ALA A 484 8.98 -7.20 3.99
C ALA A 484 8.23 -6.33 2.97
N ARG A 485 8.53 -5.03 2.97
CA ARG A 485 8.13 -4.10 1.92
C ARG A 485 9.35 -3.78 1.07
N THR A 486 9.32 -4.19 -0.18
CA THR A 486 10.45 -4.02 -1.11
C THR A 486 10.06 -3.09 -2.24
N PHE A 487 10.92 -2.11 -2.52
CA PHE A 487 10.86 -1.27 -3.71
C PHE A 487 12.01 -1.68 -4.62
N ALA A 488 11.73 -2.02 -5.87
CA ALA A 488 12.72 -2.59 -6.77
C ALA A 488 12.64 -1.99 -8.17
N SER A 489 13.79 -1.68 -8.76
CA SER A 489 13.97 -1.50 -10.20
C SER A 489 14.45 -2.82 -10.79
N ILE A 490 13.68 -3.37 -11.73
CA ILE A 490 13.95 -4.66 -12.35
C ILE A 490 14.27 -4.41 -13.82
N PHE A 491 15.50 -4.71 -14.21
CA PHE A 491 15.92 -4.72 -15.60
C PHE A 491 15.72 -6.12 -16.18
N VAL A 492 15.00 -6.20 -17.30
CA VAL A 492 14.86 -7.43 -18.09
C VAL A 492 15.51 -7.19 -19.46
N PRO A 493 16.47 -8.01 -19.91
CA PRO A 493 17.26 -7.75 -21.12
C PRO A 493 16.50 -7.91 -22.44
N ASP A 494 15.43 -8.72 -22.45
CA ASP A 494 14.71 -9.11 -23.65
C ASP A 494 13.44 -8.28 -23.88
N TYR A 495 13.05 -8.15 -25.16
CA TYR A 495 11.77 -7.57 -25.55
C TYR A 495 10.70 -8.65 -25.59
N GLY A 496 9.50 -8.39 -25.07
CA GLY A 496 8.41 -9.37 -25.05
C GLY A 496 7.63 -9.32 -23.75
N ASP A 497 7.28 -10.48 -23.19
CA ASP A 497 6.60 -10.60 -21.91
C ASP A 497 7.56 -11.10 -20.84
N ALA A 498 7.55 -10.45 -19.68
CA ALA A 498 8.27 -10.87 -18.50
C ALA A 498 7.30 -11.10 -17.34
N ALA A 499 7.72 -11.87 -16.35
CA ALA A 499 6.93 -12.08 -15.14
C ALA A 499 7.78 -11.88 -13.89
N VAL A 500 7.18 -11.26 -12.89
CA VAL A 500 7.73 -11.11 -11.54
C VAL A 500 6.78 -11.74 -10.54
N ARG A 501 7.34 -12.33 -9.49
CA ARG A 501 6.58 -12.91 -8.38
C ARG A 501 7.27 -12.63 -7.06
N VAL A 502 6.49 -12.41 -6.01
CA VAL A 502 6.97 -12.33 -4.62
C VAL A 502 6.57 -13.57 -3.82
N GLY A 503 7.52 -14.12 -3.06
CA GLY A 503 7.32 -15.32 -2.25
C GLY A 503 7.68 -16.61 -2.99
N ASP A 504 7.61 -17.72 -2.26
CA ASP A 504 8.04 -19.03 -2.75
C ASP A 504 6.92 -19.72 -3.57
N PRO A 505 7.17 -20.10 -4.83
CA PRO A 505 6.22 -20.86 -5.66
C PRO A 505 5.76 -22.17 -5.02
N LEU A 506 6.64 -22.85 -4.27
CA LEU A 506 6.39 -24.16 -3.70
C LEU A 506 5.70 -24.09 -2.33
N ALA A 507 5.78 -22.94 -1.66
CA ALA A 507 5.16 -22.71 -0.35
C ALA A 507 3.74 -22.12 -0.41
N GLU A 508 3.20 -21.87 -1.62
CA GLU A 508 1.88 -21.22 -1.79
C GLU A 508 0.73 -22.03 -1.18
N ALA A 509 0.89 -23.35 -1.08
CA ALA A 509 -0.08 -24.24 -0.43
C ALA A 509 -0.02 -24.21 1.11
N THR A 510 1.04 -23.67 1.70
CA THR A 510 1.34 -23.75 3.14
C THR A 510 1.35 -22.41 3.85
N THR A 511 1.54 -21.28 3.16
CA THR A 511 1.52 -19.95 3.81
C THR A 511 0.11 -19.39 3.94
N PRO A 512 -0.32 -18.92 5.13
CA PRO A 512 -1.64 -18.31 5.32
C PRO A 512 -1.74 -16.88 4.77
N PHE A 513 -0.68 -16.36 4.12
CA PHE A 513 -0.55 -14.99 3.66
C PHE A 513 -0.68 -14.87 2.15
N LEU A 514 -1.45 -13.88 1.70
CA LEU A 514 -1.54 -13.50 0.30
C LEU A 514 -0.54 -12.36 0.01
N ASN A 515 0.63 -12.69 -0.55
CA ASN A 515 1.60 -11.67 -0.93
C ASN A 515 1.12 -10.84 -2.13
N ALA A 516 1.70 -9.66 -2.35
CA ALA A 516 1.29 -8.79 -3.44
C ALA A 516 2.47 -8.10 -4.12
N ALA A 517 2.36 -7.95 -5.44
CA ALA A 517 3.21 -7.15 -6.28
C ALA A 517 2.36 -6.03 -6.91
N THR A 518 2.96 -4.86 -7.11
CA THR A 518 2.32 -3.76 -7.84
C THR A 518 3.38 -2.97 -8.61
N PRO A 519 3.07 -2.44 -9.80
CA PRO A 519 3.88 -1.41 -10.42
C PRO A 519 3.98 -0.21 -9.49
N TRP A 520 5.17 0.40 -9.40
CA TRP A 520 5.40 1.51 -8.51
C TRP A 520 6.15 2.65 -9.20
N SER A 521 5.85 3.88 -8.80
CA SER A 521 6.44 5.09 -9.34
C SER A 521 6.63 6.12 -8.23
N ASP A 522 7.65 6.96 -8.36
CA ASP A 522 7.83 8.12 -7.47
C ASP A 522 6.65 9.06 -7.68
N GLY A 523 5.81 9.22 -6.66
CA GLY A 523 4.55 9.96 -6.76
C GLY A 523 4.68 11.46 -6.53
N PHE A 524 5.67 11.90 -5.74
CA PHE A 524 5.57 13.18 -5.04
C PHE A 524 6.68 14.20 -5.36
N SER A 525 7.79 13.76 -5.95
CA SER A 525 9.02 14.58 -6.11
C SER A 525 9.58 14.64 -7.53
N SER A 526 8.99 13.93 -8.51
CA SER A 526 9.51 13.95 -9.88
C SER A 526 9.06 15.19 -10.64
N LEU A 527 9.95 16.18 -10.78
CA LEU A 527 9.80 17.33 -11.68
C LEU A 527 9.81 16.94 -13.17
N LEU A 528 10.23 15.72 -13.48
CA LEU A 528 10.19 15.16 -14.82
C LEU A 528 8.89 14.36 -14.95
N THR A 529 8.00 14.82 -15.82
CA THR A 529 6.91 13.99 -16.34
C THR A 529 7.53 12.70 -16.87
N SER A 530 7.17 11.56 -16.29
CA SER A 530 7.62 10.26 -16.76
C SER A 530 7.35 10.16 -18.26
N ALA A 531 8.40 9.92 -19.04
CA ALA A 531 8.26 9.72 -20.47
C ALA A 531 7.46 8.42 -20.68
N SER A 532 6.20 8.55 -21.09
CA SER A 532 5.38 7.40 -21.47
C SER A 532 5.94 6.78 -22.74
N PHE A 533 5.95 5.45 -22.80
CA PHE A 533 6.25 4.77 -24.06
C PHE A 533 5.11 5.01 -25.07
N PRO A 534 5.41 5.20 -26.37
CA PRO A 534 4.38 5.33 -27.41
C PRO A 534 3.55 4.05 -27.63
N ASP A 535 4.15 2.88 -27.37
CA ASP A 535 3.49 1.57 -27.38
C ASP A 535 3.09 1.22 -25.95
N SER A 536 2.02 1.84 -25.44
CA SER A 536 1.43 1.47 -24.14
C SER A 536 0.59 0.21 -24.30
N ARG A 537 0.76 -0.73 -23.37
CA ARG A 537 0.08 -2.03 -23.39
C ARG A 537 -0.68 -2.29 -22.11
N ALA A 538 -1.82 -2.96 -22.24
CA ALA A 538 -2.57 -3.44 -21.10
C ALA A 538 -2.05 -4.81 -20.65
N TYR A 539 -1.94 -5.04 -19.34
CA TYR A 539 -1.54 -6.34 -18.79
C TYR A 539 -2.37 -6.72 -17.56
N PRO A 540 -2.76 -7.99 -17.40
CA PRO A 540 -3.65 -8.41 -16.32
C PRO A 540 -2.92 -8.56 -14.98
N ILE A 541 -3.57 -8.10 -13.90
CA ILE A 541 -3.18 -8.38 -12.52
C ILE A 541 -4.36 -9.10 -11.85
N SER A 542 -4.12 -10.33 -11.38
CA SER A 542 -5.17 -11.17 -10.80
C SER A 542 -5.41 -10.83 -9.33
N ALA A 543 -6.66 -10.54 -8.96
CA ALA A 543 -7.03 -10.41 -7.54
C ALA A 543 -6.90 -11.73 -6.75
N ARG A 544 -6.77 -12.87 -7.44
CA ARG A 544 -6.58 -14.19 -6.80
C ARG A 544 -5.10 -14.50 -6.53
N GLN A 545 -4.22 -14.00 -7.39
CA GLN A 545 -2.76 -14.18 -7.29
C GLN A 545 -2.08 -12.82 -7.47
N PRO A 546 -2.28 -11.89 -6.52
CA PRO A 546 -1.71 -10.55 -6.61
C PRO A 546 -0.19 -10.55 -6.41
N ASP A 547 0.39 -11.66 -5.95
CA ASP A 547 1.82 -11.89 -5.79
C ASP A 547 2.58 -12.01 -7.12
N ARG A 548 1.87 -12.19 -8.24
CA ARG A 548 2.44 -12.41 -9.57
C ARG A 548 1.94 -11.37 -10.58
N ILE A 549 2.86 -10.79 -11.34
CA ILE A 549 2.56 -9.87 -12.45
C ILE A 549 3.30 -10.34 -13.70
N SER A 550 2.58 -10.47 -14.80
CA SER A 550 3.15 -10.59 -16.15
C SER A 550 3.00 -9.25 -16.86
N PHE A 551 4.10 -8.69 -17.38
CA PHE A 551 4.16 -7.32 -17.92
C PHE A 551 4.98 -7.25 -19.22
N PRO A 552 4.73 -6.25 -20.08
CA PRO A 552 5.53 -6.03 -21.28
C PRO A 552 6.95 -5.56 -20.93
N SER A 553 7.95 -6.31 -21.37
CA SER A 553 9.37 -5.96 -21.25
C SER A 553 9.87 -5.29 -22.52
N ARG A 554 10.63 -4.20 -22.35
CA ARG A 554 11.19 -3.38 -23.44
C ARG A 554 12.72 -3.33 -23.45
N ALA A 555 13.38 -4.33 -22.85
CA ALA A 555 14.81 -4.26 -22.58
C ALA A 555 15.21 -3.03 -21.72
N THR A 556 14.33 -2.64 -20.79
CA THR A 556 14.46 -1.47 -19.91
C THR A 556 14.15 -1.86 -18.47
N GLU A 557 14.38 -0.92 -17.56
CA GLU A 557 13.95 -1.06 -16.16
C GLU A 557 12.45 -0.81 -16.03
N LYS A 558 11.79 -1.63 -15.20
CA LYS A 558 10.44 -1.39 -14.69
C LYS A 558 10.46 -1.47 -13.18
N ARG A 559 9.74 -0.56 -12.53
CA ARG A 559 9.74 -0.42 -11.07
C ARG A 559 8.51 -1.08 -10.44
N PHE A 560 8.75 -1.75 -9.32
CA PHE A 560 7.72 -2.49 -8.58
C PHE A 560 7.84 -2.24 -7.08
N ARG A 561 6.69 -2.34 -6.40
CA ARG A 561 6.61 -2.54 -4.96
C ARG A 561 6.10 -3.95 -4.68
N PHE A 562 6.76 -4.64 -3.75
CA PHE A 562 6.40 -5.97 -3.29
C PHE A 562 6.07 -5.94 -1.79
N GLU A 563 4.99 -6.62 -1.43
CA GLU A 563 4.52 -6.82 -0.07
C GLU A 563 4.56 -8.31 0.25
N TRP A 564 5.48 -8.70 1.13
CA TRP A 564 5.66 -10.07 1.58
C TRP A 564 5.37 -10.19 3.08
N ALA A 565 4.70 -11.26 3.48
CA ALA A 565 4.63 -11.67 4.87
C ALA A 565 4.71 -13.20 4.97
N GLY A 566 5.32 -13.69 6.05
CA GLY A 566 5.45 -15.11 6.29
C GLY A 566 6.17 -15.40 7.59
N GLU A 567 6.38 -16.69 7.86
CA GLU A 567 7.19 -17.12 9.00
C GLU A 567 8.59 -16.48 8.97
N ALA A 568 9.12 -16.16 10.14
CA ALA A 568 10.40 -15.50 10.29
C ALA A 568 11.50 -16.33 9.61
N ARG A 569 12.14 -15.75 8.59
CA ARG A 569 13.24 -16.37 7.85
C ARG A 569 14.60 -15.99 8.43
N TRP A 570 14.70 -14.81 9.02
CA TRP A 570 15.94 -14.33 9.64
C TRP A 570 15.74 -14.11 11.14
N ALA A 571 16.72 -14.53 11.95
CA ALA A 571 16.73 -14.19 13.36
C ALA A 571 17.11 -12.71 13.52
N MET A 572 16.11 -11.90 13.87
CA MET A 572 16.21 -10.45 14.03
C MET A 572 17.00 -10.09 15.29
N PRO A 573 17.52 -8.85 15.40
CA PRO A 573 18.13 -8.37 16.61
C PRO A 573 17.21 -8.59 17.81
N ARG A 574 17.69 -9.30 18.83
CA ARG A 574 16.94 -9.60 20.07
C ARG A 574 17.73 -9.17 21.30
N PRO A 575 17.06 -8.74 22.37
CA PRO A 575 17.71 -8.42 23.63
C PRO A 575 18.27 -9.68 24.30
N VAL A 576 19.47 -9.56 24.85
CA VAL A 576 20.11 -10.61 25.65
C VAL A 576 20.53 -10.09 27.01
N SER A 577 20.47 -10.96 28.01
CA SER A 577 21.01 -10.68 29.34
C SER A 577 22.53 -10.71 29.31
N SER A 578 23.16 -10.24 30.38
CA SER A 578 24.63 -10.34 30.57
C SER A 578 25.13 -11.79 30.58
N SER A 579 24.27 -12.76 30.86
CA SER A 579 24.57 -14.20 30.79
C SER A 579 24.29 -14.84 29.42
N GLY A 580 23.88 -14.07 28.42
CA GLY A 580 23.57 -14.55 27.06
C GLY A 580 22.18 -15.18 26.89
N GLY A 581 21.37 -15.21 27.94
CA GLY A 581 19.97 -15.65 27.89
C GLY A 581 19.02 -14.57 27.33
N PRO A 582 17.71 -14.81 27.30
CA PRO A 582 16.72 -13.77 27.00
C PRO A 582 16.92 -12.56 27.92
N GLY A 583 16.99 -11.37 27.34
CA GLY A 583 17.15 -10.11 28.08
C GLY A 583 16.01 -9.14 27.81
N GLU A 584 16.14 -7.94 28.38
CA GLU A 584 15.25 -6.83 28.11
C GLU A 584 16.07 -5.57 27.83
N LEU A 585 15.53 -4.70 26.97
CA LEU A 585 16.02 -3.33 26.84
C LEU A 585 15.28 -2.47 27.85
N HIS A 586 16.02 -1.66 28.59
CA HIS A 586 15.45 -0.71 29.54
C HIS A 586 15.80 0.71 29.13
N LEU A 587 14.90 1.64 29.42
CA LEU A 587 15.24 3.06 29.33
C LEU A 587 15.98 3.47 30.60
N ASN A 588 17.11 4.16 30.45
CA ASN A 588 17.76 4.79 31.59
C ASN A 588 17.00 6.06 32.02
N SER A 589 17.50 6.74 33.06
CA SER A 589 16.93 7.98 33.57
C SER A 589 16.85 9.13 32.56
N ALA A 590 17.58 9.06 31.44
CA ALA A 590 17.53 10.01 30.33
C ALA A 590 16.64 9.53 29.17
N ASN A 591 15.81 8.51 29.39
CA ASN A 591 14.97 7.87 28.37
C ASN A 591 15.75 7.30 27.18
N LYS A 592 17.02 6.93 27.38
CA LYS A 592 17.80 6.26 26.33
C LYS A 592 17.75 4.75 26.51
N PRO A 593 17.60 3.96 25.43
CA PRO A 593 17.63 2.51 25.51
C PRO A 593 19.02 2.03 25.95
N VAL A 594 19.06 1.16 26.94
CA VAL A 594 20.24 0.51 27.50
C VAL A 594 19.99 -1.00 27.53
N GLY A 595 20.98 -1.77 27.10
CA GLY A 595 20.96 -3.23 27.07
C GLY A 595 21.89 -3.76 25.98
N THR A 596 21.87 -5.07 25.77
CA THR A 596 22.66 -5.72 24.71
C THR A 596 21.71 -6.35 23.69
N LEU A 597 21.93 -6.06 22.41
CA LEU A 597 21.25 -6.70 21.29
C LEU A 597 22.20 -7.67 20.59
N VAL A 598 21.71 -8.85 20.25
CA VAL A 598 22.42 -9.83 19.40
C VAL A 598 21.59 -10.09 18.15
N HIS A 599 22.23 -10.13 16.99
CA HIS A 599 21.59 -10.45 15.72
C HIS A 599 22.29 -11.62 15.03
N HIS A 600 21.54 -12.35 14.21
CA HIS A 600 22.07 -13.41 13.33
C HIS A 600 21.74 -13.13 11.85
N LEU A 601 21.56 -11.85 11.51
CA LEU A 601 21.45 -11.41 10.11
C LEU A 601 22.69 -11.85 9.30
N PRO A 602 22.55 -12.10 7.99
CA PRO A 602 23.60 -12.71 7.14
C PRO A 602 24.87 -11.85 6.95
N GLY A 603 24.92 -10.63 7.47
CA GLY A 603 26.08 -9.76 7.43
C GLY A 603 26.15 -8.83 8.65
N GLY A 604 27.32 -8.25 8.89
CA GLY A 604 27.49 -7.24 9.94
C GLY A 604 26.67 -5.99 9.65
N LEU A 605 26.04 -5.44 10.69
CA LEU A 605 25.29 -4.19 10.60
C LEU A 605 26.24 -3.02 10.29
N ARG A 606 25.83 -2.13 9.40
CA ARG A 606 26.48 -0.86 9.08
C ARG A 606 25.47 0.27 9.29
N ASP A 607 25.94 1.46 9.62
CA ASP A 607 25.10 2.66 9.78
C ASP A 607 23.90 2.46 10.72
N THR A 608 24.15 1.81 11.87
CA THR A 608 23.10 1.44 12.82
C THR A 608 22.67 2.64 13.66
N ILE A 609 21.37 2.94 13.64
CA ILE A 609 20.73 3.92 14.52
C ILE A 609 19.82 3.15 15.48
N ILE A 610 19.95 3.43 16.78
CA ILE A 610 19.06 2.90 17.82
C ILE A 610 18.23 4.08 18.32
N VAL A 611 16.91 4.01 18.12
CA VAL A 611 15.94 5.04 18.50
C VAL A 611 15.14 4.60 19.70
#